data_AF-A0A150KAF0-F1
#
_entry.id   AF-A0A150KAF0-F1
#
_cell.length_a   1.000
_cell.length_b   1.000
_cell.length_c   1.000
_cell.angle_alpha   90.00
_cell.angle_beta   90.00
_cell.angle_gamma   90.00
#
_symmetry.space_group_name_H-M   'P 1'
#
loop_
_entity.id
_entity.type
_entity.pdbx_description
1 polymer ?
#
loop_
_entity_poly.entity_id
_entity_poly.type
_entity_poly.pdbx_seq_one_letter_code
_entity_poly.pdbx_strand_id
1 'polypeptide(L)'
;MLEPLFDAITVLDTSLWSVGQMLYDFAFKVYKAEGIEDMNTSEKYELGMLMDFMFRTEALAIIGKEEELDKKTTNLSGMKDLLDYVWDYLSGAVRMPKTVIKGQEAGTIAGAQYDVMNYYSRIAAMQENELKPHIERLIRLLLCSQDEVGGGSINPDSHEWEIKFNPLWSVDSKTDAEIRKLVAETDQIYIGNGVVAPDEVRQARFGQFGLTEENKLSGDSVDWDAIAHEVYQAWREKHDG
;
A
#
# COMPACT_ATOMS: atom_id res chain seq x y z
N MET A 1 4.52 20.77 -10.27
CA MET A 1 3.58 19.63 -10.23
C MET A 1 3.05 19.30 -8.82
N LEU A 2 3.59 19.86 -7.73
CA LEU A 2 3.08 19.61 -6.37
C LEU A 2 1.90 20.51 -5.97
N GLU A 3 1.80 21.71 -6.56
CA GLU A 3 0.77 22.71 -6.25
C GLU A 3 -0.67 22.17 -6.34
N PRO A 4 -1.08 21.45 -7.42
CA PRO A 4 -2.42 20.90 -7.51
C PRO A 4 -2.71 19.77 -6.51
N LEU A 5 -1.67 19.11 -5.99
CA LEU A 5 -1.83 18.04 -4.99
C LEU A 5 -2.08 18.61 -3.60
N PHE A 6 -1.58 19.81 -3.31
CA PHE A 6 -1.78 20.48 -2.03
C PHE A 6 -3.26 20.72 -1.75
N ASP A 7 -4.01 21.19 -2.75
CA ASP A 7 -5.45 21.43 -2.61
C ASP A 7 -6.22 20.11 -2.37
N ALA A 8 -5.90 19.06 -3.13
CA ALA A 8 -6.54 17.75 -2.98
C ALA A 8 -6.31 17.14 -1.58
N ILE A 9 -5.09 17.27 -1.05
CA ILE A 9 -4.75 16.79 0.30
C ILE A 9 -5.46 17.63 1.36
N THR A 10 -5.50 18.96 1.19
CA THR A 10 -6.16 19.86 2.13
C THR A 10 -7.66 19.59 2.22
N VAL A 11 -8.32 19.32 1.08
CA VAL A 11 -9.73 18.93 1.04
C VAL A 11 -9.95 17.60 1.77
N LEU A 12 -9.07 16.62 1.58
CA LEU A 12 -9.17 15.35 2.30
C LEU A 12 -9.00 15.55 3.82
N ASP A 13 -7.99 16.29 4.24
CA ASP A 13 -7.72 16.56 5.67
C ASP A 13 -8.92 17.23 6.35
N THR A 14 -9.45 18.29 5.73
CA THR A 14 -10.65 18.99 6.22
C THR A 14 -11.87 18.07 6.28
N SER A 15 -12.03 17.18 5.29
CA SER A 15 -13.13 16.22 5.26
C SER A 15 -13.02 15.20 6.38
N LEU A 16 -11.82 14.65 6.62
CA LEU A 16 -11.56 13.70 7.70
C LEU A 16 -11.76 14.35 9.08
N TRP A 17 -11.28 15.59 9.26
CA TRP A 17 -11.51 16.36 10.48
C TRP A 17 -13.01 16.53 10.75
N SER A 18 -13.78 16.92 9.73
CA SER A 18 -15.23 17.11 9.85
C SER A 18 -15.96 15.82 10.22
N VAL A 19 -15.54 14.69 9.65
CA VAL A 19 -16.07 13.36 10.03
C VAL A 19 -15.73 13.02 11.48
N GLY A 20 -14.51 13.31 11.92
CA GLY A 20 -14.12 13.14 13.32
C GLY A 20 -15.01 13.95 14.26
N GLN A 21 -15.27 15.22 13.95
CA GLN A 21 -16.18 16.06 14.73
C GLN A 21 -17.60 15.48 14.77
N MET A 22 -18.13 15.01 13.63
CA MET A 22 -19.45 14.36 13.59
C MET A 22 -19.53 13.09 14.46
N LEU A 23 -18.43 12.34 14.56
CA LEU A 23 -18.37 11.17 15.45
C LEU A 23 -18.39 11.58 16.93
N TYR A 24 -17.74 12.69 17.29
CA TYR A 24 -17.84 13.25 18.65
C TYR A 24 -19.27 13.76 18.94
N ASP A 25 -19.88 14.48 17.99
CA ASP A 25 -21.24 15.00 18.12
C ASP A 25 -22.32 13.91 18.16
N PHE A 26 -22.01 12.68 17.78
CA PHE A 26 -22.95 11.55 17.82
C PHE A 26 -23.47 11.24 19.24
N ALA A 27 -22.77 11.73 20.26
CA ALA A 27 -23.15 11.63 21.66
C ALA A 27 -23.76 12.93 22.23
N PHE A 28 -24.11 13.91 21.39
CA PHE A 28 -24.68 15.17 21.84
C PHE A 28 -26.06 14.98 22.51
N LYS A 29 -26.20 15.54 23.70
CA LYS A 29 -27.39 15.46 24.55
C LYS A 29 -27.86 16.86 24.91
N VAL A 30 -29.17 17.07 24.85
CA VAL A 30 -29.80 18.32 25.28
C VAL A 30 -30.58 18.05 26.56
N TYR A 31 -30.21 18.75 27.62
CA TYR A 31 -30.94 18.76 28.87
C TYR A 31 -31.76 20.04 28.99
N LYS A 32 -33.04 19.91 29.33
CA LYS A 32 -33.97 21.02 29.57
C LYS A 32 -34.52 20.91 30.99
N ALA A 33 -34.45 22.00 31.74
CA ALA A 33 -35.05 22.11 33.07
C ALA A 33 -35.59 23.53 33.30
N GLU A 34 -36.61 23.64 34.14
CA GLU A 34 -37.17 24.91 34.60
C GLU A 34 -36.16 25.62 35.53
N GLY A 35 -35.96 26.93 35.36
CA GLY A 35 -35.03 27.71 36.19
C GLY A 35 -33.57 27.79 35.72
N ILE A 36 -33.19 27.12 34.61
CA ILE A 36 -31.86 27.32 33.99
C ILE A 36 -31.64 28.79 33.60
N GLU A 37 -32.70 29.50 33.20
CA GLU A 37 -32.62 30.91 32.80
C GLU A 37 -32.18 31.82 33.95
N ASP A 38 -32.63 31.51 35.17
CA ASP A 38 -32.39 32.28 36.38
C ASP A 38 -31.00 32.04 37.00
N MET A 39 -30.27 31.01 36.55
CA MET A 39 -28.92 30.70 37.02
C MET A 39 -27.88 31.69 36.49
N ASN A 40 -26.95 32.07 37.37
CA ASN A 40 -25.79 32.88 36.99
C ASN A 40 -24.74 32.05 36.20
N THR A 41 -23.75 32.71 35.61
CA THR A 41 -22.73 32.06 34.77
C THR A 41 -21.94 30.98 35.52
N SER A 42 -21.65 31.18 36.81
CA SER A 42 -20.88 30.22 37.61
C SER A 42 -21.70 28.96 37.88
N GLU A 43 -22.97 29.11 38.25
CA GLU A 43 -23.91 28.01 38.49
C GLU A 43 -24.13 27.17 37.23
N LYS A 44 -24.26 27.83 36.06
CA LYS A 44 -24.38 27.15 34.76
C LYS A 44 -23.12 26.34 34.43
N TYR A 45 -21.93 26.86 34.74
CA TYR A 45 -20.68 26.14 34.53
C TYR A 45 -20.56 24.90 35.43
N GLU A 46 -20.92 25.04 36.71
CA GLU A 46 -20.85 23.96 37.68
C GLU A 46 -21.84 22.85 37.35
N LEU A 47 -23.08 23.20 36.99
CA LEU A 47 -24.08 22.28 36.47
C LEU A 47 -23.59 21.60 35.18
N GLY A 48 -22.98 22.36 34.26
CA GLY A 48 -22.44 21.84 33.00
C GLY A 48 -21.37 20.75 33.23
N MET A 49 -20.42 20.97 34.16
CA MET A 49 -19.41 19.97 34.51
C MET A 49 -20.00 18.71 35.15
N LEU A 50 -20.99 18.88 36.02
CA LEU A 50 -21.69 17.77 36.68
C LEU A 50 -22.46 16.93 35.65
N MET A 51 -23.15 17.59 34.72
CA MET A 51 -23.89 16.93 33.65
C MET A 51 -22.96 16.24 32.65
N ASP A 52 -21.83 16.85 32.29
CA ASP A 52 -20.83 16.20 31.43
C ASP A 52 -20.31 14.89 32.06
N PHE A 53 -19.99 14.92 33.36
CA PHE A 53 -19.62 13.71 34.11
C PHE A 53 -20.75 12.67 34.15
N MET A 54 -21.98 13.10 34.45
CA MET A 54 -23.16 12.24 34.55
C MET A 54 -23.66 11.69 33.20
N PHE A 55 -23.24 12.25 32.07
CA PHE A 55 -23.75 11.87 30.75
C PHE A 55 -22.69 11.36 29.78
N ARG A 56 -21.50 10.99 30.27
CA ARG A 56 -20.56 10.18 29.46
C ARG A 56 -21.25 8.91 28.94
N THR A 57 -20.69 8.33 27.87
CA THR A 57 -21.31 7.38 26.93
C THR A 57 -21.94 6.11 27.55
N GLU A 58 -21.76 5.86 28.84
CA GLU A 58 -22.25 4.69 29.60
C GLU A 58 -23.05 5.06 30.86
N ALA A 59 -23.32 6.34 31.10
CA ALA A 59 -23.92 6.78 32.34
C ALA A 59 -25.46 6.73 32.32
N LEU A 60 -26.04 6.29 33.45
CA LEU A 60 -27.48 6.28 33.69
C LEU A 60 -27.97 7.72 33.92
N ALA A 61 -28.92 8.17 33.09
CA ALA A 61 -29.58 9.45 33.31
C ALA A 61 -30.51 9.37 34.52
N ILE A 62 -30.23 10.17 35.56
CA ILE A 62 -31.12 10.38 36.70
C ILE A 62 -31.71 11.77 36.54
N ILE A 63 -32.98 11.86 36.14
CA ILE A 63 -33.68 13.12 35.87
C ILE A 63 -35.00 13.18 36.64
N GLY A 64 -35.45 14.40 36.94
CA GLY A 64 -36.74 14.65 37.59
C GLY A 64 -37.93 14.17 36.76
N LYS A 65 -39.08 13.94 37.40
CA LYS A 65 -40.29 13.43 36.73
C LYS A 65 -40.80 14.33 35.59
N GLU A 66 -40.58 15.64 35.71
CA GLU A 66 -41.00 16.64 34.72
C GLU A 66 -39.84 17.12 33.82
N GLU A 67 -38.64 16.55 33.96
CA GLU A 67 -37.45 16.91 33.18
C GLU A 67 -37.32 16.06 31.92
N GLU A 68 -36.82 16.65 30.83
CA GLU A 68 -36.62 15.97 29.55
C GLU A 68 -35.13 15.98 29.16
N LEU A 69 -34.59 14.78 28.90
CA LEU A 69 -33.29 14.59 28.30
C LEU A 69 -33.49 13.99 26.90
N ASP A 70 -33.03 14.71 25.88
CA ASP A 70 -33.19 14.29 24.49
C ASP A 70 -31.82 14.07 23.84
N LYS A 71 -31.66 12.94 23.16
CA LYS A 71 -30.45 12.66 22.37
C LYS A 71 -30.70 13.10 20.94
N LYS A 72 -30.06 14.21 20.53
CA LYS A 72 -30.11 14.62 19.13
C LYS A 72 -29.26 13.67 18.30
N THR A 73 -29.93 12.94 17.40
CA THR A 73 -29.25 12.02 16.49
C THR A 73 -28.82 12.78 15.25
N THR A 74 -27.52 12.78 14.97
CA THR A 74 -26.98 13.32 13.71
C THR A 74 -27.30 12.35 12.57
N ASN A 75 -27.97 12.84 11.52
CA ASN A 75 -28.20 12.04 10.32
C ASN A 75 -26.91 11.98 9.49
N LEU A 76 -26.37 10.76 9.34
CA LEU A 76 -25.14 10.50 8.58
C LEU A 76 -25.40 10.08 7.12
N SER A 77 -26.65 10.14 6.64
CA SER A 77 -27.01 9.76 5.28
C SER A 77 -26.26 10.59 4.25
N GLY A 78 -25.62 9.95 3.27
CA GLY A 78 -24.87 10.61 2.19
C GLY A 78 -23.44 11.03 2.56
N MET A 79 -23.05 10.94 3.84
CA MET A 79 -21.67 11.25 4.27
C MET A 79 -20.65 10.32 3.62
N LYS A 80 -20.97 9.04 3.51
CA LYS A 80 -20.14 8.04 2.83
C LYS A 80 -19.86 8.45 1.38
N ASP A 81 -20.89 8.86 0.64
CA ASP A 81 -20.78 9.18 -0.78
C ASP A 81 -19.91 10.43 -1.00
N LEU A 82 -20.03 11.43 -0.12
CA LEU A 82 -19.17 12.62 -0.15
C LEU A 82 -17.71 12.28 0.14
N LEU A 83 -17.45 11.45 1.16
CA LEU A 83 -16.08 11.00 1.45
C LEU A 83 -15.51 10.14 0.32
N ASP A 84 -16.33 9.28 -0.27
CA ASP A 84 -15.93 8.45 -1.39
C ASP A 84 -15.56 9.31 -2.61
N TYR A 85 -16.30 10.39 -2.89
CA TYR A 85 -15.96 11.38 -3.92
C TYR A 85 -14.61 12.06 -3.65
N VAL A 86 -14.34 12.48 -2.40
CA VAL A 86 -13.05 13.10 -2.04
C VAL A 86 -11.90 12.12 -2.23
N TRP A 87 -12.08 10.85 -1.86
CA TRP A 87 -11.09 9.81 -2.10
C TRP A 87 -10.85 9.55 -3.60
N ASP A 88 -11.90 9.57 -4.40
CA ASP A 88 -11.81 9.35 -5.84
C ASP A 88 -11.11 10.53 -6.54
N TYR A 89 -11.41 11.77 -6.12
CA TYR A 89 -10.71 12.96 -6.58
C TYR A 89 -9.21 12.91 -6.26
N LEU A 90 -8.84 12.57 -5.01
CA LEU A 90 -7.44 12.39 -4.61
C LEU A 90 -6.76 11.32 -5.47
N SER A 91 -7.41 10.16 -5.63
CA SER A 91 -6.88 9.04 -6.42
C SER A 91 -6.57 9.45 -7.87
N GLY A 92 -7.46 10.23 -8.47
CA GLY A 92 -7.25 10.81 -9.80
C GLY A 92 -6.08 11.80 -9.83
N ALA A 93 -5.98 12.68 -8.83
CA ALA A 93 -4.93 13.69 -8.74
C ALA A 93 -3.53 13.06 -8.59
N VAL A 94 -3.36 12.04 -7.73
CA VAL A 94 -2.09 11.34 -7.52
C VAL A 94 -1.83 10.21 -8.54
N ARG A 95 -2.79 9.93 -9.44
CA ARG A 95 -2.74 8.81 -10.39
C ARG A 95 -2.42 7.48 -9.70
N MET A 96 -3.01 7.26 -8.54
CA MET A 96 -2.86 6.04 -7.73
C MET A 96 -4.26 5.53 -7.37
N PRO A 97 -4.57 4.24 -7.56
CA PRO A 97 -5.86 3.70 -7.20
C PRO A 97 -6.15 3.84 -5.71
N LYS A 98 -7.40 4.15 -5.37
CA LYS A 98 -7.88 4.29 -3.98
C LYS A 98 -7.53 3.10 -3.09
N THR A 99 -7.59 1.89 -3.64
CA THR A 99 -7.25 0.64 -2.94
C THR A 99 -5.78 0.61 -2.52
N VAL A 100 -4.87 1.06 -3.39
CA VAL A 100 -3.44 1.18 -3.09
C VAL A 100 -3.20 2.27 -2.04
N ILE A 101 -3.82 3.44 -2.20
CA ILE A 101 -3.69 4.54 -1.23
C ILE A 101 -4.17 4.11 0.18
N LYS A 102 -5.26 3.35 0.24
CA LYS A 102 -5.84 2.86 1.50
C LYS A 102 -5.13 1.64 2.08
N GLY A 103 -4.11 1.09 1.41
CA GLY A 103 -3.42 -0.12 1.84
C GLY A 103 -4.33 -1.35 1.89
N GLN A 104 -5.37 -1.40 1.06
CA GLN A 104 -6.27 -2.55 1.01
C GLN A 104 -5.55 -3.71 0.30
N GLU A 105 -5.54 -4.88 0.93
CA GLU A 105 -5.07 -6.09 0.28
C GLU A 105 -5.92 -6.35 -0.97
N ALA A 106 -5.26 -6.55 -2.09
CA ALA A 106 -5.92 -6.67 -3.39
C ALA A 106 -6.59 -8.06 -3.61
N GLY A 107 -7.04 -8.68 -2.52
CA GLY A 107 -7.41 -10.09 -2.46
C GLY A 107 -8.86 -10.42 -2.78
N THR A 108 -9.74 -9.45 -3.01
CA THR A 108 -11.13 -9.78 -3.40
C THR A 108 -11.79 -8.55 -4.00
N ILE A 109 -12.08 -8.57 -5.31
CA ILE A 109 -13.17 -7.89 -6.05
C ILE A 109 -12.68 -7.66 -7.50
N ALA A 110 -13.38 -8.29 -8.44
CA ALA A 110 -13.08 -8.39 -9.88
C ALA A 110 -13.03 -7.07 -10.70
N GLY A 111 -13.16 -5.90 -10.06
CA GLY A 111 -13.10 -4.58 -10.72
C GLY A 111 -11.84 -3.78 -10.37
N ALA A 112 -11.45 -3.75 -9.10
CA ALA A 112 -10.31 -2.96 -8.63
C ALA A 112 -8.95 -3.53 -9.05
N GLN A 113 -8.92 -4.78 -9.52
CA GLN A 113 -7.69 -5.47 -9.93
C GLN A 113 -7.08 -4.87 -11.20
N TYR A 114 -7.90 -4.40 -12.15
CA TYR A 114 -7.40 -3.79 -13.40
C TYR A 114 -6.74 -2.45 -13.15
N ASP A 115 -7.33 -1.58 -12.31
CA ASP A 115 -6.75 -0.28 -11.97
C ASP A 115 -5.42 -0.44 -11.21
N VAL A 116 -5.35 -1.41 -10.30
CA VAL A 116 -4.12 -1.77 -9.57
C VAL A 116 -3.06 -2.32 -10.51
N MET A 117 -3.44 -3.21 -11.44
CA MET A 117 -2.54 -3.76 -12.45
C MET A 117 -2.00 -2.68 -13.40
N ASN A 118 -2.85 -1.76 -13.85
CA ASN A 118 -2.46 -0.62 -14.66
C ASN A 118 -1.50 0.31 -13.89
N TYR A 119 -1.76 0.53 -12.60
CA TYR A 119 -0.86 1.28 -11.73
C TYR A 119 0.52 0.62 -11.64
N TYR A 120 0.59 -0.68 -11.31
CA TYR A 120 1.86 -1.39 -11.25
C TYR A 120 2.56 -1.50 -12.59
N SER A 121 1.82 -1.63 -13.69
CA SER A 121 2.39 -1.63 -15.05
C SER A 121 3.07 -0.29 -15.36
N ARG A 122 2.48 0.83 -14.93
CA ARG A 122 3.12 2.15 -15.04
C ARG A 122 4.41 2.24 -14.22
N ILE A 123 4.39 1.74 -12.98
CA ILE A 123 5.59 1.76 -12.12
C ILE A 123 6.69 0.88 -12.72
N ALA A 124 6.36 -0.32 -13.21
CA ALA A 124 7.30 -1.20 -13.90
C ALA A 124 7.90 -0.51 -15.14
N ALA A 125 7.08 0.21 -15.91
CA ALA A 125 7.56 1.00 -17.05
C ALA A 125 8.53 2.12 -16.61
N MET A 126 8.26 2.80 -15.49
CA MET A 126 9.19 3.80 -14.94
C MET A 126 10.49 3.16 -14.43
N GLN A 127 10.40 1.99 -13.78
CA GLN A 127 11.57 1.22 -13.36
C GLN A 127 12.46 0.86 -14.55
N GLU A 128 11.90 0.33 -15.63
CA GLU A 128 12.66 -0.10 -16.81
C GLU A 128 13.15 1.06 -17.68
N ASN A 129 12.34 2.10 -17.90
CA ASN A 129 12.68 3.15 -18.87
C ASN A 129 13.43 4.33 -18.25
N GLU A 130 13.18 4.64 -16.98
CA GLU A 130 13.77 5.80 -16.32
C GLU A 130 14.84 5.38 -15.32
N LEU A 131 14.51 4.47 -14.40
CA LEU A 131 15.41 4.12 -13.30
C LEU A 131 16.56 3.20 -13.75
N LYS A 132 16.27 2.18 -14.54
CA LYS A 132 17.25 1.18 -14.98
C LYS A 132 18.46 1.80 -15.69
N PRO A 133 18.32 2.70 -16.69
CA PRO A 133 19.48 3.31 -17.32
C PRO A 133 20.37 4.07 -16.34
N HIS A 134 19.78 4.68 -15.30
CA HIS A 134 20.53 5.38 -14.26
C HIS A 134 21.27 4.40 -13.34
N ILE A 135 20.63 3.31 -12.92
CA ILE A 135 21.28 2.29 -12.11
C ILE A 135 22.37 1.58 -12.92
N GLU A 136 22.11 1.22 -14.18
CA GLU A 136 23.12 0.60 -15.04
C GLU A 136 24.34 1.50 -15.22
N ARG A 137 24.13 2.81 -15.41
CA ARG A 137 25.22 3.79 -15.46
C ARG A 137 26.01 3.80 -14.16
N LEU A 138 25.34 3.82 -13.01
CA LEU A 138 25.99 3.80 -11.70
C LEU A 138 26.83 2.53 -11.54
N ILE A 139 26.27 1.35 -11.83
CA ILE A 139 26.99 0.07 -11.76
C ILE A 139 28.21 0.07 -12.69
N ARG A 140 28.08 0.56 -13.93
CA ARG A 140 29.21 0.69 -14.86
C ARG A 140 30.33 1.56 -14.29
N LEU A 141 29.98 2.69 -13.67
CA LEU A 141 30.96 3.58 -13.04
C LEU A 141 31.64 2.91 -11.83
N LEU A 142 30.88 2.18 -11.01
CA LEU A 142 31.42 1.43 -9.86
C LEU A 142 32.38 0.31 -10.31
N LEU A 143 32.04 -0.42 -11.37
CA LEU A 143 32.90 -1.46 -11.95
C LEU A 143 34.20 -0.90 -12.56
N CYS A 144 34.15 0.31 -13.12
CA CYS A 144 35.31 1.01 -13.67
C CYS A 144 36.14 1.77 -12.62
N SER A 145 35.62 1.98 -11.41
CA SER A 145 36.32 2.70 -10.34
C SER A 145 37.54 1.91 -9.85
N GLN A 146 38.67 2.58 -9.70
CA GLN A 146 39.93 1.97 -9.25
C GLN A 146 39.95 1.70 -7.75
N ASP A 147 39.30 2.55 -6.95
CA ASP A 147 39.34 2.52 -5.48
C ASP A 147 38.19 1.73 -4.84
N GLU A 148 37.24 1.21 -5.64
CA GLU A 148 36.07 0.46 -5.15
C GLU A 148 35.99 -0.98 -5.72
N VAL A 149 34.85 -1.65 -5.51
CA VAL A 149 34.47 -3.05 -5.83
C VAL A 149 35.05 -3.59 -7.16
N GLY A 150 35.21 -2.76 -8.19
CA GLY A 150 35.72 -3.16 -9.50
C GLY A 150 37.25 -3.25 -9.66
N GLY A 151 38.02 -2.72 -8.70
CA GLY A 151 39.49 -2.66 -8.76
C GLY A 151 40.03 -2.10 -10.09
N GLY A 152 39.26 -1.23 -10.74
CA GLY A 152 39.54 -0.64 -12.06
C GLY A 152 39.71 -1.63 -13.22
N SER A 153 39.34 -2.90 -13.05
CA SER A 153 39.75 -3.98 -13.96
C SER A 153 38.59 -4.71 -14.64
N ILE A 154 37.35 -4.53 -14.16
CA ILE A 154 36.19 -5.23 -14.71
C ILE A 154 35.59 -4.35 -15.80
N ASN A 155 35.85 -4.71 -17.05
CA ASN A 155 35.15 -4.10 -18.17
C ASN A 155 33.67 -4.54 -18.12
N PRO A 156 32.71 -3.62 -17.93
CA PRO A 156 31.30 -3.98 -17.85
C PRO A 156 30.76 -4.61 -19.13
N ASP A 157 31.43 -4.40 -20.27
CA ASP A 157 31.06 -4.96 -21.57
C ASP A 157 31.68 -6.34 -21.82
N SER A 158 32.55 -6.84 -20.93
CA SER A 158 33.13 -8.19 -21.05
C SER A 158 32.25 -9.28 -20.45
N HIS A 159 31.14 -8.93 -19.80
CA HIS A 159 30.19 -9.87 -19.19
C HIS A 159 28.77 -9.48 -19.60
N GLU A 160 27.92 -10.47 -19.85
CA GLU A 160 26.49 -10.24 -20.00
C GLU A 160 25.86 -10.13 -18.60
N TRP A 161 25.37 -8.94 -18.26
CA TRP A 161 24.64 -8.69 -17.03
C TRP A 161 23.41 -7.84 -17.32
N GLU A 162 22.38 -8.01 -16.51
CA GLU A 162 21.14 -7.24 -16.59
C GLU A 162 20.61 -6.96 -15.19
N ILE A 163 19.94 -5.82 -15.03
CA ILE A 163 19.18 -5.51 -13.82
C ILE A 163 17.75 -5.98 -14.04
N LYS A 164 17.24 -6.79 -13.12
CA LYS A 164 15.84 -7.21 -13.05
C LYS A 164 15.21 -6.63 -11.79
N PHE A 165 14.08 -5.95 -11.94
CA PHE A 165 13.28 -5.50 -10.81
C PHE A 165 12.43 -6.64 -10.26
N ASN A 166 12.16 -6.59 -8.96
CA ASN A 166 11.23 -7.50 -8.32
C ASN A 166 9.81 -7.26 -8.85
N PRO A 167 9.01 -8.34 -9.04
CA PRO A 167 7.64 -8.21 -9.49
C PRO A 167 6.82 -7.39 -8.49
N LEU A 168 6.12 -6.37 -8.98
CA LEU A 168 5.29 -5.46 -8.17
C LEU A 168 3.93 -6.05 -7.79
N TRP A 169 3.54 -7.13 -8.44
CA TRP A 169 2.27 -7.82 -8.25
C TRP A 169 2.49 -9.32 -8.31
N SER A 170 1.81 -10.04 -7.42
CA SER A 170 1.61 -11.47 -7.50
C SER A 170 0.14 -11.77 -7.33
N VAL A 171 -0.38 -12.75 -8.08
CA VAL A 171 -1.69 -13.33 -7.79
C VAL A 171 -1.67 -13.93 -6.38
N ASP A 172 -2.80 -13.90 -5.68
CA ASP A 172 -2.93 -14.59 -4.41
C ASP A 172 -2.76 -16.10 -4.60
N SER A 173 -2.39 -16.79 -3.54
CA SER A 173 -2.05 -18.23 -3.60
C SER A 173 -3.18 -19.10 -4.13
N LYS A 174 -4.45 -18.69 -3.94
CA LYS A 174 -5.60 -19.44 -4.44
C LYS A 174 -5.75 -19.25 -5.93
N THR A 175 -5.75 -18.01 -6.42
CA THR A 175 -5.81 -17.76 -7.87
C THR A 175 -4.59 -18.32 -8.59
N ASP A 176 -3.39 -18.26 -8.00
CA ASP A 176 -2.20 -18.90 -8.56
C ASP A 176 -2.35 -20.41 -8.68
N ALA A 177 -2.87 -21.08 -7.63
CA ALA A 177 -3.13 -22.51 -7.66
C ALA A 177 -4.19 -22.88 -8.71
N GLU A 178 -5.23 -22.07 -8.88
CA GLU A 178 -6.26 -22.24 -9.91
C GLU A 178 -5.67 -22.09 -11.32
N ILE A 179 -4.80 -21.11 -11.55
CA ILE A 179 -4.08 -20.93 -12.82
C ILE A 179 -3.17 -22.13 -13.08
N ARG A 180 -2.38 -22.57 -12.11
CA ARG A 180 -1.49 -23.75 -12.24
C ARG A 180 -2.28 -25.01 -12.57
N LYS A 181 -3.45 -25.19 -11.95
CA LYS A 181 -4.37 -26.30 -12.25
C LYS A 181 -4.87 -26.23 -13.69
N LEU A 182 -5.34 -25.07 -14.16
CA LEU A 182 -5.83 -24.90 -15.52
C LEU A 182 -4.73 -25.15 -16.56
N VAL A 183 -3.51 -24.71 -16.28
CA VAL A 183 -2.33 -24.97 -17.11
C VAL A 183 -2.05 -26.48 -17.17
N ALA A 184 -2.05 -27.18 -16.04
CA ALA A 184 -1.83 -28.62 -15.99
C ALA A 184 -2.92 -29.40 -16.76
N GLU A 185 -4.18 -29.00 -16.65
CA GLU A 185 -5.30 -29.58 -17.41
C GLU A 185 -5.12 -29.34 -18.93
N THR A 186 -4.67 -28.14 -19.32
CA THR A 186 -4.38 -27.81 -20.73
C THR A 186 -3.23 -28.65 -21.27
N ASP A 187 -2.14 -28.77 -20.51
CA ASP A 187 -0.98 -29.57 -20.90
C ASP A 187 -1.35 -31.06 -21.02
N GLN A 188 -2.20 -31.58 -20.13
CA GLN A 188 -2.76 -32.94 -20.23
C GLN A 188 -3.55 -33.15 -21.53
N ILE A 189 -4.36 -32.16 -21.94
CA ILE A 189 -5.13 -32.22 -23.19
C ILE A 189 -4.20 -32.21 -24.40
N TYR A 190 -3.17 -31.35 -24.42
CA TYR A 190 -2.22 -31.30 -25.54
C TYR A 190 -1.39 -32.57 -25.68
N ILE A 191 -0.93 -33.15 -24.56
CA ILE A 191 -0.22 -34.43 -24.56
C ILE A 191 -1.17 -35.55 -25.03
N GLY A 192 -2.39 -35.59 -24.49
CA GLY A 192 -3.40 -36.61 -24.85
C GLY A 192 -3.81 -36.56 -26.32
N ASN A 193 -3.82 -35.37 -26.92
CA ASN A 193 -4.12 -35.16 -28.34
C ASN A 193 -2.88 -35.26 -29.25
N GLY A 194 -1.69 -35.51 -28.70
CA GLY A 194 -0.44 -35.60 -29.46
C GLY A 194 0.02 -34.29 -30.11
N VAL A 195 -0.44 -33.15 -29.58
CA VAL A 195 -0.08 -31.81 -30.09
C VAL A 195 1.30 -31.39 -29.60
N VAL A 196 1.68 -31.76 -28.38
CA VAL A 196 2.96 -31.41 -27.73
C VAL A 196 3.51 -32.65 -27.03
N ALA A 197 4.82 -32.86 -27.10
CA ALA A 197 5.47 -33.97 -26.40
C ALA A 197 5.66 -33.68 -24.89
N PRO A 198 5.64 -34.69 -24.01
CA PRO A 198 5.88 -34.49 -22.58
C PRO A 198 7.21 -33.81 -22.25
N ASP A 199 8.26 -34.07 -23.03
CA ASP A 199 9.58 -33.44 -22.83
C ASP A 199 9.58 -31.94 -23.18
N GLU A 200 8.80 -31.53 -24.18
CA GLU A 200 8.63 -30.12 -24.57
C GLU A 200 7.87 -29.35 -23.50
N VAL A 201 6.82 -29.94 -22.91
CA VAL A 201 6.10 -29.36 -21.77
C VAL A 201 7.03 -29.24 -20.57
N ARG A 202 7.84 -30.27 -20.27
CA ARG A 202 8.82 -30.21 -19.17
C ARG A 202 9.81 -29.07 -19.36
N GLN A 203 10.34 -28.89 -20.57
CA GLN A 203 11.28 -27.81 -20.86
C GLN A 203 10.62 -26.43 -20.82
N ALA A 204 9.39 -26.30 -21.33
CA ALA A 204 8.66 -25.03 -21.33
C ALA A 204 8.22 -24.59 -19.92
N ARG A 205 7.86 -25.54 -19.04
CA ARG A 205 7.36 -25.27 -17.68
C ARG A 205 8.46 -25.25 -16.62
N PHE A 206 9.50 -26.07 -16.79
CA PHE A 206 10.53 -26.35 -15.78
C PHE A 206 11.96 -26.30 -16.35
N GLY A 207 12.15 -25.72 -17.55
CA GLY A 207 13.48 -25.46 -18.11
C GLY A 207 14.24 -24.41 -17.30
N GLN A 208 15.35 -23.90 -17.85
CA GLN A 208 16.37 -23.09 -17.15
C GLN A 208 15.86 -21.80 -16.44
N PHE A 209 14.59 -21.42 -16.63
CA PHE A 209 13.88 -20.32 -15.95
C PHE A 209 12.43 -20.69 -15.54
N GLY A 210 12.10 -21.97 -15.50
CA GLY A 210 10.75 -22.47 -15.29
C GLY A 210 10.40 -22.63 -13.81
N LEU A 211 9.48 -21.79 -13.32
CA LEU A 211 8.85 -21.85 -12.01
C LEU A 211 9.80 -22.09 -10.83
N THR A 212 10.90 -21.34 -10.76
CA THR A 212 11.58 -21.15 -9.49
C THR A 212 10.86 -20.06 -8.70
N GLU A 213 10.06 -20.50 -7.71
CA GLU A 213 9.82 -19.69 -6.50
C GLU A 213 11.15 -19.31 -5.79
N GLU A 214 12.26 -19.90 -6.23
CA GLU A 214 13.63 -19.64 -5.78
C GLU A 214 14.24 -18.44 -6.51
N ASN A 215 13.80 -17.26 -6.10
CA ASN A 215 14.65 -16.15 -5.66
C ASN A 215 13.78 -14.89 -5.65
N LYS A 216 12.91 -14.81 -4.65
CA LYS A 216 12.71 -13.54 -3.96
C LYS A 216 14.03 -13.17 -3.26
N LEU A 217 15.06 -12.86 -4.04
CA LEU A 217 16.15 -12.00 -3.59
C LEU A 217 15.51 -10.61 -3.46
N SER A 218 14.74 -10.42 -2.39
CA SER A 218 14.55 -9.08 -1.85
C SER A 218 15.94 -8.60 -1.50
N GLY A 219 16.27 -7.33 -1.74
CA GLY A 219 17.55 -6.77 -1.29
C GLY A 219 17.80 -6.98 0.21
N ASP A 220 16.76 -7.33 0.98
CA ASP A 220 16.83 -7.63 2.41
C ASP A 220 17.30 -9.06 2.75
N SER A 221 17.30 -10.00 1.81
CA SER A 221 17.79 -11.38 2.02
C SER A 221 19.20 -11.61 1.47
N VAL A 222 19.80 -10.59 0.86
CA VAL A 222 21.19 -10.59 0.43
C VAL A 222 22.06 -10.36 1.67
N ASP A 223 22.93 -11.33 1.99
CA ASP A 223 23.96 -11.14 3.02
C ASP A 223 25.04 -10.20 2.47
N TRP A 224 24.77 -8.90 2.61
CA TRP A 224 25.63 -7.83 2.15
C TRP A 224 27.03 -7.90 2.78
N ASP A 225 27.13 -8.40 4.01
CA ASP A 225 28.40 -8.54 4.71
C ASP A 225 29.24 -9.65 4.08
N ALA A 226 28.63 -10.79 3.73
CA ALA A 226 29.32 -11.88 3.05
C ALA A 226 29.83 -11.47 1.66
N ILE A 227 28.99 -10.81 0.86
CA ILE A 227 29.36 -10.35 -0.49
C ILE A 227 30.42 -9.25 -0.42
N ALA A 228 30.27 -8.28 0.49
CA ALA A 228 31.27 -7.23 0.69
C ALA A 228 32.63 -7.80 1.14
N HIS A 229 32.61 -8.82 2.00
CA HIS A 229 33.83 -9.49 2.45
C HIS A 229 34.54 -10.23 1.31
N GLU A 230 33.78 -10.95 0.48
CA GLU A 230 34.34 -11.69 -0.66
C GLU A 230 34.97 -10.75 -1.69
N VAL A 231 34.29 -9.67 -2.05
CA VAL A 231 34.84 -8.62 -2.94
C VAL A 231 36.07 -7.97 -2.33
N TYR A 232 36.04 -7.64 -1.03
CA TYR A 232 37.16 -6.98 -0.36
C TYR A 232 38.41 -7.86 -0.29
N GLN A 233 38.25 -9.16 -0.03
CA GLN A 233 39.36 -10.12 -0.04
C GLN A 233 39.98 -10.25 -1.44
N ALA A 234 39.14 -10.35 -2.48
CA ALA A 234 39.60 -10.37 -3.87
C ALA A 234 40.34 -9.08 -4.28
N TRP A 235 39.92 -7.92 -3.76
CA TRP A 235 40.62 -6.66 -3.96
C TRP A 235 41.98 -6.62 -3.25
N ARG A 236 42.07 -7.08 -1.99
CA ARG A 236 43.34 -7.14 -1.24
C ARG A 236 44.36 -8.05 -1.91
N GLU A 237 43.95 -9.23 -2.35
CA GLU A 237 44.86 -10.17 -3.03
C GLU A 237 45.48 -9.59 -4.30
N LYS A 238 44.80 -8.64 -4.95
CA LYS A 238 45.24 -8.00 -6.19
C LYS A 238 46.15 -6.77 -5.98
N HIS A 239 46.17 -6.20 -4.78
CA HIS A 239 46.88 -4.94 -4.47
C HIS A 239 47.97 -5.07 -3.40
N ASP A 240 47.95 -6.13 -2.58
CA ASP A 240 48.99 -6.45 -1.57
C ASP A 240 49.95 -7.58 -2.02
N GLY A 241 49.91 -8.00 -3.30
CA GLY A 241 50.74 -9.04 -3.92
C GLY A 241 51.78 -8.53 -4.91
#